data_AF-A0A0C9YT46-F1
#
_entry.id   AF-A0A0C9YT46-F1
#
_cell.length_a   1.000
_cell.length_b   1.000
_cell.length_c   1.000
_cell.angle_alpha   90.00
_cell.angle_beta   90.00
_cell.angle_gamma   90.00
#
_symmetry.space_group_name_H-M   'P 1'
#
loop_
_entity.id
_entity.type
_entity.pdbx_description
1 polymer ?
#
loop_
_entity_poly.entity_id
_entity_poly.type
_entity_poly.pdbx_seq_one_letter_code
_entity_poly.pdbx_strand_id
1 'polypeptide(L)'
;KTVLSGKASLTEGFVWHGGPKMNGHKWQVSAVTPRAITWAVTICMFVLSPDSEFPGNGIRQLSKINYYEVFHSYKCVLITKWADPHIQKIISELNSFVFGKSGATSAKSGSTSPMEDLVAEIDATMAVM
;
A
#
# COMPACT_ATOMS: atom_id res chain seq x y z
N LYS A 1 14.38 -5.37 -9.71
CA LYS A 1 13.31 -4.35 -9.61
C LYS A 1 11.99 -5.10 -9.81
N THR A 2 11.21 -5.27 -8.75
CA THR A 2 10.03 -6.15 -8.75
C THR A 2 8.81 -5.29 -8.51
N VAL A 3 8.02 -5.07 -9.55
CA VAL A 3 6.82 -4.24 -9.50
C VAL A 3 5.61 -5.17 -9.48
N LEU A 4 4.76 -5.04 -8.48
CA LEU A 4 3.43 -5.66 -8.48
C LEU A 4 2.52 -4.77 -9.34
N SER A 5 2.16 -5.21 -10.54
CA SER A 5 1.32 -4.42 -11.45
C SER A 5 -0.16 -4.49 -11.05
N GLY A 6 -0.57 -3.66 -10.09
CA GLY A 6 -1.98 -3.35 -9.78
C GLY A 6 -2.88 -4.52 -9.33
N LYS A 7 -4.16 -4.23 -9.10
CA LYS A 7 -5.16 -5.20 -8.56
C LYS A 7 -5.38 -6.41 -9.48
N ALA A 8 -5.24 -6.22 -10.79
CA ALA A 8 -5.35 -7.29 -11.79
C ALA A 8 -4.28 -8.39 -11.62
N SER A 9 -3.19 -8.10 -10.90
CA SER A 9 -2.12 -9.07 -10.63
C SER A 9 -2.46 -10.14 -9.59
N LEU A 10 -3.57 -9.96 -8.87
CA LEU A 10 -3.96 -10.75 -7.71
C LEU A 10 -5.27 -11.52 -7.93
N THR A 11 -5.98 -11.25 -9.03
CA THR A 11 -7.26 -11.90 -9.35
C THR A 11 -7.10 -13.32 -9.89
N GLU A 12 -7.65 -14.30 -9.17
CA GLU A 12 -7.89 -15.66 -9.66
C GLU A 12 -9.00 -15.68 -10.72
N GLY A 13 -8.76 -16.37 -11.84
CA GLY A 13 -9.69 -16.53 -12.95
C GLY A 13 -9.39 -15.67 -14.19
N PHE A 14 -8.35 -14.85 -14.17
CA PHE A 14 -7.88 -14.19 -15.39
C PHE A 14 -7.28 -15.24 -16.35
N VAL A 15 -7.83 -15.36 -17.55
CA VAL A 15 -7.25 -16.18 -18.61
C VAL A 15 -5.95 -15.50 -19.04
N TRP A 16 -4.82 -16.04 -18.55
CA TRP A 16 -3.50 -15.53 -18.90
C TRP A 16 -3.21 -15.86 -20.37
N HIS A 17 -3.35 -14.88 -21.24
CA HIS A 17 -2.87 -14.96 -22.62
C HIS A 17 -1.34 -14.81 -22.63
N GLY A 18 -0.63 -15.89 -22.29
CA GLY A 18 0.77 -16.08 -22.66
C GLY A 18 1.86 -15.30 -21.91
N GLY A 19 1.60 -14.77 -20.70
CA GLY A 19 2.60 -14.06 -19.88
C GLY A 19 3.13 -14.85 -18.66
N PRO A 20 4.30 -14.49 -18.09
CA PRO A 20 4.79 -15.11 -16.85
C PRO A 20 3.87 -14.78 -15.68
N LYS A 21 3.45 -15.81 -14.91
CA LYS A 21 2.67 -15.63 -13.68
C LYS A 21 3.27 -14.52 -12.80
N MET A 22 2.44 -13.55 -12.41
CA MET A 22 2.84 -12.46 -11.52
C MET A 22 3.32 -12.95 -10.15
N ASN A 23 4.27 -12.22 -9.57
CA ASN A 23 4.94 -12.64 -8.32
C ASN A 23 3.98 -12.75 -7.13
N GLY A 24 2.95 -11.90 -7.05
CA GLY A 24 1.93 -11.99 -6.00
C GLY A 24 1.21 -13.35 -6.01
N HIS A 25 0.83 -13.83 -7.20
CA HIS A 25 0.23 -15.15 -7.37
C HIS A 25 1.25 -16.28 -7.15
N LYS A 26 2.49 -16.14 -7.63
CA LYS A 26 3.58 -17.13 -7.36
C LYS A 26 3.89 -17.28 -5.87
N TRP A 27 3.82 -16.18 -5.11
CA TRP A 27 4.09 -16.15 -3.68
C TRP A 27 2.82 -16.32 -2.83
N GLN A 28 1.68 -16.60 -3.47
CA GLN A 28 0.38 -16.83 -2.81
C GLN A 28 -0.01 -15.71 -1.84
N VAL A 29 0.30 -14.46 -2.21
CA VAL A 29 -0.05 -13.29 -1.39
C VAL A 29 -1.54 -13.00 -1.60
N SER A 30 -2.35 -13.31 -0.60
CA SER A 30 -3.81 -13.16 -0.64
C SER A 30 -4.36 -12.15 0.38
N ALA A 31 -3.54 -11.71 1.32
CA ALA A 31 -3.93 -10.75 2.36
C ALA A 31 -2.74 -9.90 2.82
N VAL A 32 -3.03 -8.72 3.35
CA VAL A 32 -2.06 -7.87 4.02
C VAL A 32 -1.65 -8.51 5.35
N THR A 33 -0.36 -8.43 5.65
CA THR A 33 0.19 -8.89 6.93
C THR A 33 0.53 -7.69 7.81
N PRO A 34 0.59 -7.85 9.15
CA PRO A 34 1.03 -6.78 10.04
C PRO A 34 2.35 -6.15 9.57
N ARG A 35 3.32 -6.98 9.17
CA ARG A 35 4.63 -6.54 8.68
C ARG A 35 4.53 -5.69 7.41
N ALA A 36 3.67 -6.08 6.46
CA ALA A 36 3.47 -5.32 5.23
C ALA A 36 2.85 -3.94 5.51
N ILE A 37 1.86 -3.88 6.41
CA ILE A 37 1.23 -2.62 6.84
C ILE A 37 2.27 -1.73 7.54
N THR A 38 3.00 -2.26 8.51
CA THR A 38 4.05 -1.50 9.21
C THR A 38 5.08 -0.95 8.23
N TRP A 39 5.55 -1.77 7.29
CA TRP A 39 6.50 -1.32 6.28
C TRP A 39 5.94 -0.17 5.44
N ALA A 40 4.71 -0.29 4.95
CA ALA A 40 4.06 0.77 4.17
C ALA A 40 3.94 2.09 4.97
N VAL A 41 3.52 2.01 6.24
CA VAL A 41 3.44 3.19 7.12
C VAL A 41 4.80 3.84 7.33
N THR A 42 5.85 3.06 7.57
CA THR A 42 7.23 3.57 7.72
C THR A 42 7.72 4.26 6.44
N ILE A 43 7.40 3.70 5.26
CA ILE A 43 7.74 4.33 3.98
C ILE A 43 6.96 5.62 3.76
N CYS A 44 5.65 5.66 4.07
CA CYS A 44 4.87 6.89 3.99
C CYS A 44 5.46 7.98 4.89
N MET A 45 5.83 7.64 6.14
CA MET A 45 6.48 8.61 7.03
C MET A 45 7.81 9.12 6.48
N PHE A 46 8.58 8.27 5.78
CA PHE A 46 9.81 8.70 5.14
C PHE A 46 9.55 9.61 3.93
N VAL A 47 8.63 9.24 3.04
CA VAL A 47 8.28 10.06 1.86
C VAL A 47 7.75 11.43 2.26
N LEU A 48 7.01 11.50 3.38
CA LEU A 48 6.49 12.74 3.93
C LEU A 48 7.50 13.51 4.80
N SER A 49 8.66 12.93 5.06
CA SER A 49 9.73 13.59 5.83
C SER A 49 10.66 14.39 4.91
N PRO A 50 11.39 15.38 5.44
CA PRO A 50 12.43 16.07 4.69
C PRO A 50 13.70 15.22 4.49
N ASP A 51 13.72 13.95 4.89
CA ASP A 51 14.90 13.11 4.80
C ASP A 51 15.09 12.57 3.37
N SER A 52 16.32 12.63 2.88
CA SER A 52 16.64 12.19 1.51
C SER A 52 16.88 10.70 1.36
N GLU A 53 17.16 9.97 2.45
CA GLU A 53 17.55 8.55 2.43
C GLU A 53 17.09 7.82 3.71
N PHE A 54 17.28 6.51 3.85
CA PHE A 54 17.15 5.78 5.13
C PHE A 54 18.52 5.55 5.83
N PRO A 55 18.68 5.91 7.12
CA PRO A 55 19.98 5.81 7.75
C PRO A 55 20.20 4.37 8.20
N GLY A 56 21.41 3.84 8.02
CA GLY A 56 21.77 2.52 8.53
C GLY A 56 21.64 2.40 10.07
N ASN A 57 21.70 3.52 10.80
CA ASN A 57 21.56 3.56 12.26
C ASN A 57 20.11 3.85 12.74
N GLY A 58 19.15 4.02 11.83
CA GLY A 58 17.73 4.18 12.15
C GLY A 58 17.27 5.59 12.56
N ILE A 59 18.17 6.53 12.91
CA ILE A 59 17.81 7.89 13.38
C ILE A 59 18.27 8.94 12.37
N ARG A 60 17.35 9.81 11.92
CA ARG A 60 17.68 10.87 10.96
C ARG A 60 18.08 12.20 11.62
N GLN A 61 18.96 12.95 10.97
CA GLN A 61 19.46 14.23 11.48
C GLN A 61 18.45 15.38 11.29
N LEU A 62 17.69 15.39 10.19
CA LEU A 62 16.76 16.47 9.88
C LEU A 62 15.42 16.27 10.58
N SER A 63 14.75 15.14 10.33
CA SER A 63 13.46 14.85 10.95
C SER A 63 13.57 14.42 12.42
N LYS A 64 14.73 13.91 12.85
CA LYS A 64 14.94 13.24 14.15
C LYS A 64 14.04 12.03 14.37
N ILE A 65 13.40 11.51 13.31
CA ILE A 65 12.57 10.32 13.39
C ILE A 65 13.47 9.08 13.48
N ASN A 66 13.16 8.22 14.44
CA ASN A 66 13.75 6.89 14.57
C ASN A 66 12.89 5.86 13.82
N TYR A 67 13.12 5.68 12.52
CA TYR A 67 12.31 4.79 11.67
C TYR A 67 12.36 3.34 12.12
N TYR A 68 13.48 2.90 12.70
CA TYR A 68 13.62 1.56 13.25
C TYR A 68 12.65 1.35 14.42
N GLU A 69 12.63 2.29 15.36
CA GLU A 69 11.74 2.23 16.52
C GLU A 69 10.28 2.39 16.13
N VAL A 70 9.95 3.29 15.19
CA VAL A 70 8.60 3.43 14.64
C VAL A 70 8.12 2.11 14.05
N PHE A 71 8.95 1.48 13.21
CA PHE A 71 8.62 0.18 12.62
C PHE A 71 8.38 -0.88 13.70
N HIS A 72 9.30 -1.01 14.66
CA HIS A 72 9.19 -2.01 15.72
C HIS A 72 7.97 -1.80 16.62
N SER A 73 7.79 -0.58 17.13
CA SER A 73 6.67 -0.23 18.02
C SER A 73 5.34 -0.43 17.34
N TYR A 74 5.19 0.06 16.09
CA TYR A 74 3.94 -0.07 15.35
C TYR A 74 3.63 -1.53 14.99
N LYS A 75 4.65 -2.30 14.59
CA LYS A 75 4.49 -3.75 14.36
C LYS A 75 4.06 -4.48 15.63
N CYS A 76 4.65 -4.15 16.79
CA CYS A 76 4.27 -4.74 18.07
C CYS A 76 2.81 -4.47 18.40
N VAL A 77 2.33 -3.23 18.19
CA VAL A 77 0.91 -2.88 18.37
C VAL A 77 0.03 -3.71 17.45
N LEU A 78 0.33 -3.77 16.15
CA LEU A 78 -0.47 -4.53 15.19
C LEU A 78 -0.51 -6.03 15.51
N ILE A 79 0.60 -6.62 15.95
CA ILE A 79 0.62 -8.04 16.35
C ILE A 79 -0.20 -8.25 17.63
N THR A 80 0.00 -7.41 18.64
CA THR A 80 -0.64 -7.57 19.96
C THR A 80 -2.14 -7.34 19.89
N LYS A 81 -2.56 -6.38 19.06
CA LYS A 81 -3.96 -5.98 18.90
C LYS A 81 -4.56 -6.53 17.61
N TRP A 82 -3.95 -7.53 16.99
CA TRP A 82 -4.41 -8.03 15.69
C TRP A 82 -5.87 -8.50 15.75
N ALA A 83 -6.25 -9.23 16.78
CA ALA A 83 -7.60 -9.75 16.96
C ALA A 83 -8.63 -8.70 17.42
N ASP A 84 -8.21 -7.46 17.65
CA ASP A 84 -9.13 -6.39 18.03
C ASP A 84 -10.15 -6.12 16.90
N PRO A 85 -11.46 -6.02 17.20
CA PRO A 85 -12.49 -5.86 16.17
C PRO A 85 -12.32 -4.61 15.31
N HIS A 86 -11.84 -3.50 15.89
CA HIS A 86 -11.63 -2.27 15.16
C HIS A 86 -10.45 -2.41 14.18
N ILE A 87 -9.36 -3.03 14.63
CA ILE A 87 -8.19 -3.30 13.77
C ILE A 87 -8.56 -4.29 12.66
N GLN A 88 -9.32 -5.35 12.96
CA GLN A 88 -9.80 -6.29 11.93
C GLN A 88 -10.68 -5.61 10.88
N LYS A 89 -11.52 -4.64 11.27
CA LYS A 89 -12.31 -3.85 10.32
C LYS A 89 -11.41 -3.07 9.35
N ILE A 90 -10.39 -2.37 9.87
CA ILE A 90 -9.42 -1.63 9.04
C ILE A 90 -8.67 -2.59 8.09
N ILE A 91 -8.24 -3.75 8.60
CA ILE A 91 -7.53 -4.76 7.80
C ILE A 91 -8.43 -5.31 6.69
N SER A 92 -9.71 -5.54 6.97
CA SER A 92 -10.70 -5.94 5.97
C SER A 92 -10.82 -4.92 4.84
N GLU A 93 -10.90 -3.63 5.19
CA GLU A 93 -10.97 -2.54 4.20
C GLU A 93 -9.68 -2.46 3.36
N LEU A 94 -8.50 -2.57 4.00
CA LEU A 94 -7.22 -2.63 3.29
C LEU A 94 -7.12 -3.85 2.37
N ASN A 95 -7.57 -5.02 2.84
CA ASN A 95 -7.58 -6.23 2.03
C ASN A 95 -8.52 -6.10 0.82
N SER A 96 -9.71 -5.55 1.01
CA SER A 96 -10.64 -5.26 -0.08
C SER A 96 -10.05 -4.25 -1.07
N PHE A 97 -9.35 -3.24 -0.57
CA PHE A 97 -8.69 -2.27 -1.43
C PHE A 97 -7.56 -2.89 -2.25
N VAL A 98 -6.67 -3.68 -1.64
CA VAL A 98 -5.48 -4.23 -2.31
C VAL A 98 -5.81 -5.48 -3.14
N PHE A 99 -6.61 -6.39 -2.60
CA PHE A 99 -6.90 -7.72 -3.17
C PHE A 99 -8.34 -7.88 -3.69
N GLY A 100 -9.22 -6.89 -3.50
CA GLY A 100 -10.59 -6.95 -4.01
C GLY A 100 -10.62 -7.05 -5.54
N LYS A 101 -11.56 -7.86 -6.05
CA LYS A 101 -11.82 -7.98 -7.48
C LYS A 101 -12.21 -6.62 -8.05
N SER A 102 -11.46 -6.14 -9.04
CA SER A 102 -11.97 -5.12 -9.96
C SER A 102 -13.18 -5.76 -10.66
N GLY A 103 -14.37 -5.27 -10.36
CA GLY A 103 -15.59 -5.77 -10.98
C GLY A 103 -15.51 -5.59 -12.49
N ALA A 104 -15.35 -6.69 -13.22
CA ALA A 104 -15.87 -6.81 -14.57
C ALA A 104 -17.40 -6.89 -14.45
N THR A 105 -18.05 -5.74 -14.36
CA THR A 105 -19.48 -5.62 -14.64
C THR A 105 -19.60 -4.81 -15.92
N SER A 106 -19.84 -5.51 -17.02
CA SER A 106 -20.32 -4.90 -18.26
C SER A 106 -21.71 -4.31 -18.01
N ALA A 107 -21.82 -2.99 -17.89
CA ALA A 107 -22.89 -2.17 -18.47
C ALA A 107 -22.69 -0.66 -18.19
N LYS A 108 -22.21 0.04 -19.23
CA LYS A 108 -22.59 1.41 -19.64
C LYS A 108 -22.95 2.43 -18.53
N SER A 109 -22.00 3.29 -18.16
CA SER A 109 -22.23 4.75 -18.08
C SER A 109 -20.87 5.44 -17.90
N GLY A 110 -20.62 6.48 -18.71
CA GLY A 110 -19.39 7.26 -18.63
C GLY A 110 -19.25 7.93 -17.26
N SER A 111 -18.12 7.68 -16.61
CA SER A 111 -17.64 8.51 -15.52
C SER A 111 -16.14 8.28 -15.41
N THR A 112 -15.41 9.34 -15.68
CA THR A 112 -13.96 9.47 -15.57
C THR A 112 -13.50 8.99 -14.19
N SER A 113 -12.42 8.22 -14.19
CA SER A 113 -11.81 7.60 -13.00
C SER A 113 -11.44 8.64 -11.93
N PRO A 114 -11.67 8.39 -10.62
CA PRO A 114 -11.22 9.29 -9.53
C PRO A 114 -9.69 9.38 -9.40
N MET A 115 -8.95 8.57 -10.16
CA MET A 115 -7.48 8.51 -10.07
C MET A 115 -6.79 9.65 -10.82
N GLU A 116 -7.49 10.32 -11.74
CA GLU A 116 -6.98 11.51 -12.45
C GLU A 116 -7.08 12.77 -11.58
N ASP A 117 -8.03 12.81 -10.64
CA ASP A 117 -8.27 13.96 -9.75
C ASP A 117 -7.15 14.16 -8.72
N LEU A 118 -6.61 13.08 -8.15
CA LEU A 118 -5.55 13.18 -7.13
C LEU A 118 -4.24 13.73 -7.68
N VAL A 119 -3.90 13.44 -8.94
CA VAL A 119 -2.69 13.97 -9.58
C VAL A 119 -2.85 15.45 -9.87
N ALA A 120 -4.02 15.85 -10.37
CA ALA A 120 -4.34 17.25 -10.63
C ALA A 120 -4.39 18.09 -9.33
N GLU A 121 -4.91 17.52 -8.24
CA GLU A 121 -4.96 18.18 -6.93
C GLU A 121 -3.56 18.37 -6.31
N ILE A 122 -2.67 17.39 -6.46
CA ILE A 122 -1.28 17.50 -6.01
C ILE A 122 -0.52 18.54 -6.82
N ASP A 123 -0.65 18.54 -8.15
CA ASP A 123 0.01 19.52 -9.02
C ASP A 123 -0.49 20.95 -8.77
N ALA A 124 -1.80 21.14 -8.56
CA ALA A 124 -2.37 22.43 -8.23
C ALA A 124 -1.87 22.96 -6.88
N THR A 125 -1.71 22.08 -5.89
CA THR A 125 -1.20 22.45 -4.57
C THR A 125 0.28 22.83 -4.61
N MET A 126 1.06 22.17 -5.48
CA MET A 126 2.49 22.46 -5.70
C MET A 126 2.74 23.75 -6.48
N ALA A 127 1.79 24.20 -7.31
CA ALA A 127 1.92 25.42 -8.10
C ALA A 127 1.63 26.72 -7.32
N VAL A 128 1.06 26.61 -6.11
CA VAL A 128 0.68 27.75 -5.25
C VAL A 128 1.69 27.96 -4.10
N MET A 129 2.73 27.12 -4.01
CA MET A 129 3.86 27.24 -3.08
C MET A 129 5.08 27.86 -3.77
#